data_AF-E3VX21-F1
#
_entry.id   AF-E3VX21-F1
#
_cell.length_a   1.000
_cell.length_b   1.000
_cell.length_c   1.000
_cell.angle_alpha   90.00
_cell.angle_beta   90.00
_cell.angle_gamma   90.00
#
_symmetry.space_group_name_H-M   'P 1'
#
loop_
_entity.id
_entity.type
_entity.pdbx_description
1 polymer ?
#
loop_
_entity_poly.entity_id
_entity_poly.type
_entity_poly.pdbx_seq_one_letter_code
_entity_poly.pdbx_strand_id
1 'polypeptide(L)'
;RVWDNGGRLTILDQIEFLSLGPLSLDSEFNVIARTVEDNGVKSLFDWLAEAWVQRWPTTRELQSPDTLEWYSIEDGIKRLRELGMIEWLCVKATCPQWRGPEDVPITRAMRITFVRETVETWKSFVLSLLCIKDITVGSVAAQLHDLIELSLKPTAATKL
;
A
#
# COMPACT_ATOMS: atom_id res chain seq x y z
N ARG A 1 -5.06 4.58 2.46
CA ARG A 1 -5.33 5.55 1.37
C ARG A 1 -4.80 6.98 1.64
N VAL A 2 -4.28 7.31 2.83
CA VAL A 2 -3.72 8.65 3.11
C VAL A 2 -2.59 9.02 2.13
N TRP A 3 -1.76 8.05 1.76
CA TRP A 3 -0.70 8.22 0.76
C TRP A 3 -1.24 8.71 -0.60
N ASP A 4 -2.27 8.05 -1.12
CA ASP A 4 -2.85 8.35 -2.43
C ASP A 4 -3.70 9.64 -2.41
N ASN A 5 -4.24 10.01 -1.26
CA ASN A 5 -5.17 11.13 -1.10
C ASN A 5 -4.47 12.43 -0.65
N GLY A 6 -3.22 12.63 -1.04
CA GLY A 6 -2.49 13.88 -0.79
C GLY A 6 -1.99 14.07 0.64
N GLY A 7 -2.03 13.06 1.51
CA GLY A 7 -1.57 13.18 2.90
C GLY A 7 -0.08 13.52 3.04
N ARG A 8 0.73 13.33 2.00
CA ARG A 8 2.13 13.79 1.93
C ARG A 8 2.26 15.30 1.74
N LEU A 9 1.21 15.95 1.22
CA LEU A 9 1.17 17.38 0.91
C LEU A 9 0.41 18.16 1.99
N THR A 10 -0.42 17.49 2.79
CA THR A 10 -1.10 18.07 3.95
C THR A 10 -0.09 18.23 5.09
N ILE A 11 0.49 19.43 5.22
CA ILE A 11 1.42 19.76 6.30
C ILE A 11 0.63 20.26 7.51
N LEU A 12 0.90 19.70 8.68
CA LEU A 12 0.20 20.00 9.93
C LEU A 12 1.23 20.23 11.03
N ASP A 13 0.98 21.23 11.87
CA ASP A 13 1.59 21.27 13.20
C ASP A 13 0.95 20.22 14.14
N GLN A 14 1.51 20.07 15.34
CA GLN A 14 1.01 19.09 16.30
C GLN A 14 -0.43 19.39 16.75
N ILE A 15 -0.81 20.66 16.91
CA ILE A 15 -2.15 21.05 17.37
C ILE A 15 -3.18 20.73 16.29
N GLU A 16 -2.87 21.04 15.03
CA GLU A 16 -3.71 20.73 13.88
C GLU A 16 -3.89 19.22 13.72
N PHE A 17 -2.81 18.43 13.86
CA PHE A 17 -2.88 16.98 13.81
C PHE A 17 -3.77 16.39 14.92
N LEU A 18 -3.58 16.82 16.17
CA LEU A 18 -4.39 16.36 17.31
C LEU A 18 -5.88 16.74 17.16
N SER A 19 -6.17 17.85 16.48
CA SER A 19 -7.54 18.33 16.25
C SER A 19 -8.33 17.46 15.27
N LEU A 20 -7.68 16.58 14.49
CA LEU A 20 -8.35 15.64 13.58
C LEU A 20 -9.14 14.55 14.31
N GLY A 21 -8.89 14.34 15.61
CA GLY A 21 -9.50 13.26 16.37
C GLY A 21 -8.93 11.87 16.05
N PRO A 22 -9.62 10.77 16.38
CA PRO A 22 -9.15 9.42 16.07
C PRO A 22 -9.20 9.14 14.56
N LEU A 23 -8.07 8.67 14.01
CA LEU A 23 -7.91 8.40 12.57
C LEU A 23 -7.94 6.90 12.22
N SER A 24 -7.99 6.04 13.24
CA SER A 24 -8.07 4.59 13.11
C SER A 24 -9.15 4.00 14.03
N LEU A 25 -9.58 2.77 13.77
CA LEU A 25 -10.38 1.97 14.71
C LEU A 25 -9.50 1.32 15.80
N ASP A 26 -8.19 1.31 15.63
CA ASP A 26 -7.23 0.80 16.60
C ASP A 26 -6.98 1.85 17.69
N SER A 27 -7.44 1.57 18.91
CA SER A 27 -7.33 2.50 20.05
C SER A 27 -5.89 2.73 20.49
N GLU A 28 -5.04 1.70 20.44
CA GLU A 28 -3.64 1.78 20.83
C GLU A 28 -2.86 2.64 19.83
N PHE A 29 -3.07 2.45 18.53
CA PHE A 29 -2.54 3.31 17.49
C PHE A 29 -2.95 4.78 17.70
N ASN A 30 -4.23 5.04 18.00
CA ASN A 30 -4.70 6.41 18.24
C ASN A 30 -4.07 7.04 19.50
N VAL A 31 -3.77 6.26 20.54
CA VAL A 31 -3.04 6.74 21.72
C VAL A 31 -1.60 7.09 21.34
N ILE A 32 -0.91 6.18 20.65
CA ILE A 32 0.46 6.39 20.17
C ILE A 32 0.55 7.62 19.28
N ALA A 33 -0.40 7.81 18.36
CA ALA A 33 -0.43 8.97 17.46
C ALA A 33 -0.44 10.31 18.24
N ARG A 34 -1.06 10.35 19.42
CA ARG A 34 -1.07 11.55 20.27
C ARG A 34 0.22 11.78 21.05
N THR A 35 1.05 10.75 21.21
CA THR A 35 2.31 10.81 21.94
C THR A 35 3.52 10.97 21.04
N VAL A 36 3.33 11.00 19.71
CA VAL A 36 4.42 11.29 18.77
C VAL A 36 4.98 12.69 19.07
N GLU A 37 6.27 12.74 19.38
CA GLU A 37 6.94 13.93 19.93
C GLU A 37 7.01 15.13 18.96
N ASP A 38 7.17 16.30 19.58
CA ASP A 38 7.18 17.64 19.00
C ASP A 38 8.44 17.88 18.15
N ASN A 39 8.39 17.44 16.89
CA ASN A 39 9.37 17.77 15.86
C ASN A 39 8.72 18.68 14.81
N GLY A 40 8.21 19.84 15.22
CA GLY A 40 7.72 20.88 14.31
C GLY A 40 6.56 20.46 13.41
N VAL A 41 6.52 21.01 12.18
CA VAL A 41 5.50 20.69 11.18
C VAL A 41 5.89 19.46 10.37
N LYS A 42 4.96 18.51 10.20
CA LYS A 42 5.16 17.29 9.38
C LYS A 42 3.97 17.09 8.45
N SER A 43 4.14 16.26 7.42
CA SER A 43 2.98 15.84 6.63
C SER A 43 2.05 14.95 7.45
N LEU A 44 0.75 14.95 7.17
CA LEU A 44 -0.22 14.03 7.76
C LEU A 44 0.25 12.57 7.62
N PHE A 45 0.85 12.24 6.49
CA PHE A 45 1.42 10.92 6.28
C PHE A 45 2.58 10.63 7.24
N ASP A 46 3.52 11.56 7.44
CA ASP A 46 4.67 11.35 8.32
C ASP A 46 4.25 11.21 9.78
N TRP A 47 3.26 12.00 10.25
CA TRP A 47 2.66 11.83 11.57
C TRP A 47 2.11 10.41 11.77
N LEU A 48 1.33 9.92 10.80
CA LEU A 48 0.74 8.58 10.87
C LEU A 48 1.80 7.47 10.72
N ALA A 49 2.82 7.68 9.90
CA ALA A 49 3.90 6.72 9.68
C ALA A 49 4.75 6.54 10.95
N GLU A 50 5.01 7.62 11.70
CA GLU A 50 5.75 7.55 12.96
C GLU A 50 4.98 6.76 14.02
N ALA A 51 3.68 7.03 14.17
CA ALA A 51 2.80 6.26 15.03
C ALA A 51 2.69 4.78 14.59
N TRP A 52 2.65 4.54 13.28
CA TRP A 52 2.59 3.19 12.71
C TRP A 52 3.81 2.37 13.08
N VAL A 53 5.01 2.92 12.90
CA VAL A 53 6.26 2.19 13.20
C VAL A 53 6.39 1.90 14.69
N GLN A 54 5.88 2.77 15.57
CA GLN A 54 5.83 2.49 17.01
C GLN A 54 4.83 1.38 17.35
N ARG A 55 3.67 1.33 16.68
CA ARG A 55 2.63 0.31 16.92
C ARG A 55 2.95 -1.04 16.29
N TRP A 56 3.59 -1.05 15.12
CA TRP A 56 3.94 -2.24 14.34
C TRP A 56 5.37 -2.12 13.78
N PRO A 57 6.40 -2.32 14.62
CA PRO A 57 7.79 -2.23 14.19
C PRO A 57 8.17 -3.29 13.15
N THR A 58 7.47 -4.44 13.14
CA THR A 58 7.71 -5.52 12.17
C THR A 58 6.42 -6.01 11.53
N THR A 59 6.52 -6.54 10.31
CA THR A 59 5.38 -7.12 9.57
C THR A 59 4.73 -8.32 10.28
N ARG A 60 5.44 -8.97 11.22
CA ARG A 60 4.92 -10.12 12.00
C ARG A 60 3.88 -9.70 13.03
N GLU A 61 3.96 -8.47 13.52
CA GLU A 61 3.06 -7.94 14.56
C GLU A 61 1.76 -7.39 13.95
N LEU A 62 1.72 -7.24 12.63
CA LEU A 62 0.51 -6.87 11.93
C LEU A 62 -0.44 -8.07 11.90
N GLN A 63 -1.55 -7.98 12.65
CA GLN A 63 -2.66 -8.90 12.48
C GLN A 63 -3.19 -8.69 11.06
N SER A 64 -3.06 -9.70 10.19
CA SER A 64 -3.77 -9.66 8.92
C SER A 64 -5.25 -9.72 9.24
N PRO A 65 -6.07 -8.74 8.83
CA PRO A 65 -7.52 -8.93 8.87
C PRO A 65 -7.86 -10.21 8.10
N ASP A 66 -8.98 -10.84 8.49
CA ASP A 66 -9.53 -11.98 7.76
C ASP A 66 -9.54 -11.66 6.26
N THR A 67 -8.97 -12.58 5.49
CA THR A 67 -8.61 -12.40 4.09
C THR A 67 -9.78 -11.89 3.27
N LEU A 68 -9.73 -10.61 2.88
CA LEU A 68 -10.55 -10.10 1.79
C LEU A 68 -9.88 -10.51 0.48
N GLU A 69 -10.53 -11.43 -0.24
CA GLU A 69 -10.19 -11.64 -1.63
C GLU A 69 -10.43 -10.35 -2.41
N TRP A 70 -9.60 -10.09 -3.42
CA TRP A 70 -9.83 -8.98 -4.34
C TRP A 70 -10.42 -9.51 -5.65
N TYR A 71 -11.55 -8.92 -6.06
CA TYR A 71 -12.39 -9.40 -7.17
C TYR A 71 -12.25 -8.55 -8.44
N SER A 72 -11.56 -7.42 -8.36
CA SER A 72 -11.35 -6.51 -9.47
C SER A 72 -9.88 -6.12 -9.57
N ILE A 73 -9.43 -5.74 -10.76
CA ILE A 73 -8.05 -5.27 -10.96
C ILE A 73 -7.78 -4.02 -10.11
N GLU A 74 -8.75 -3.11 -9.98
CA GLU A 74 -8.60 -1.92 -9.15
C GLU A 74 -8.38 -2.27 -7.67
N ASP A 75 -9.12 -3.26 -7.15
CA ASP A 75 -8.96 -3.73 -5.77
C ASP A 75 -7.65 -4.48 -5.59
N GLY A 76 -7.22 -5.26 -6.59
CA GLY A 76 -5.90 -5.86 -6.63
C GLY A 76 -4.79 -4.81 -6.58
N ILE A 77 -4.88 -3.74 -7.36
CA ILE A 77 -3.89 -2.64 -7.33
C ILE A 77 -3.88 -1.97 -5.95
N LYS A 78 -5.04 -1.68 -5.36
CA LYS A 78 -5.13 -1.10 -4.00
C LYS A 78 -4.46 -2.04 -2.99
N ARG A 79 -4.78 -3.33 -3.03
CA ARG A 79 -4.23 -4.33 -2.12
C ARG A 79 -2.72 -4.50 -2.27
N LEU A 80 -2.23 -4.49 -3.51
CA LEU A 80 -0.80 -4.56 -3.78
C LEU A 80 -0.05 -3.36 -3.18
N ARG A 81 -0.61 -2.16 -3.33
CA ARG A 81 -0.04 -0.93 -2.74
C ARG A 81 -0.07 -0.94 -1.22
N GLU A 82 -1.10 -1.51 -0.61
CA GLU A 82 -1.14 -1.71 0.85
C GLU A 82 0.00 -2.62 1.32
N LEU A 83 0.21 -3.75 0.64
CA LEU A 83 1.33 -4.64 0.95
C LEU A 83 2.68 -3.95 0.76
N GLY A 84 2.84 -3.17 -0.32
CA GLY A 84 4.04 -2.36 -0.55
C GLY A 84 4.25 -1.29 0.52
N MET A 85 3.18 -0.67 1.02
CA MET A 85 3.23 0.31 2.10
C MET A 85 3.68 -0.31 3.40
N ILE A 86 3.14 -1.47 3.76
CA ILE A 86 3.52 -2.19 4.98
C ILE A 86 5.00 -2.55 4.93
N GLU A 87 5.46 -3.14 3.82
CA GLU A 87 6.86 -3.49 3.63
C GLU A 87 7.75 -2.23 3.72
N TRP A 88 7.37 -1.16 3.00
CA TRP A 88 8.12 0.09 3.02
C TRP A 88 8.22 0.69 4.42
N LEU A 89 7.12 0.76 5.18
CA LEU A 89 7.13 1.33 6.54
C LEU A 89 8.00 0.52 7.49
N CYS A 90 8.00 -0.82 7.40
CA CYS A 90 8.82 -1.68 8.26
C CYS A 90 10.33 -1.61 7.95
N VAL A 91 10.73 -1.23 6.72
CA VAL A 91 12.15 -1.18 6.32
C VAL A 91 12.63 0.20 5.86
N LYS A 92 11.80 1.25 6.01
CA LYS A 92 12.07 2.61 5.51
C LYS A 92 13.45 3.13 5.91
N ALA A 93 13.87 2.86 7.14
CA ALA A 93 15.15 3.32 7.68
C ALA A 93 16.38 2.62 7.04
N THR A 94 16.22 1.42 6.49
CA THR A 94 17.32 0.63 5.91
C THR A 94 17.42 0.73 4.39
N CYS A 95 16.44 1.37 3.73
CA CYS A 95 16.35 1.53 2.27
C CYS A 95 16.12 3.00 1.87
N PRO A 96 17.11 3.90 2.01
CA PRO A 96 16.94 5.33 1.76
C PRO A 96 16.62 5.69 0.31
N GLN A 97 16.89 4.79 -0.64
CA GLN A 97 16.60 4.98 -2.06
C GLN A 97 15.11 4.85 -2.42
N TRP A 98 14.29 4.24 -1.57
CA TRP A 98 12.85 4.07 -1.84
C TRP A 98 12.08 5.32 -1.46
N ARG A 99 11.48 5.99 -2.45
CA ARG A 99 10.70 7.23 -2.25
C ARG A 99 9.27 6.95 -1.79
N GLY A 100 8.85 5.69 -1.79
CA GLY A 100 7.53 5.27 -1.36
C GLY A 100 7.26 3.79 -1.65
N PRO A 101 6.02 3.32 -1.41
CA PRO A 101 5.62 1.92 -1.60
C PRO A 101 5.78 1.42 -3.03
N GLU A 102 5.72 2.31 -4.03
CA GLU A 102 5.81 1.94 -5.46
C GLU A 102 7.22 1.47 -5.87
N ASP A 103 8.26 1.91 -5.15
CA ASP A 103 9.66 1.55 -5.39
C ASP A 103 10.04 0.21 -4.75
N VAL A 104 9.15 -0.36 -3.93
CA VAL A 104 9.40 -1.61 -3.19
C VAL A 104 9.42 -2.79 -4.17
N PRO A 105 10.49 -3.61 -4.20
CA PRO A 105 10.50 -4.86 -4.94
C PRO A 105 9.48 -5.85 -4.38
N ILE A 106 8.85 -6.62 -5.26
CA ILE A 106 7.91 -7.67 -4.85
C ILE A 106 8.63 -8.74 -4.01
N THR A 107 8.30 -8.81 -2.72
CA THR A 107 8.87 -9.81 -1.81
C THR A 107 8.16 -11.16 -1.90
N ARG A 108 8.80 -12.21 -1.39
CA ARG A 108 8.17 -13.55 -1.33
C ARG A 108 6.88 -13.53 -0.51
N ALA A 109 6.83 -12.78 0.59
CA ALA A 109 5.65 -12.68 1.43
C ALA A 109 4.50 -11.99 0.68
N MET A 110 4.79 -10.89 -0.02
CA MET A 110 3.82 -10.19 -0.86
C MET A 110 3.25 -11.12 -1.94
N ARG A 111 4.10 -11.90 -2.64
CA ARG A 111 3.63 -12.87 -3.63
C ARG A 111 2.64 -13.88 -3.05
N ILE A 112 3.01 -14.51 -1.94
CA ILE A 112 2.19 -15.55 -1.32
C ILE A 112 0.83 -14.96 -0.91
N THR A 113 0.84 -13.81 -0.24
CA THR A 113 -0.39 -13.15 0.23
C THR A 113 -1.25 -12.72 -0.94
N PHE A 114 -0.69 -11.99 -1.91
CA PHE A 114 -1.43 -11.43 -3.03
C PHE A 114 -2.05 -12.50 -3.94
N VAL A 115 -1.32 -13.60 -4.20
CA VAL A 115 -1.82 -14.75 -4.98
C VAL A 115 -2.85 -15.57 -4.18
N ARG A 116 -2.75 -15.62 -2.85
CA ARG A 116 -3.77 -16.27 -2.03
C ARG A 116 -5.08 -15.49 -2.04
N GLU A 117 -5.00 -14.16 -2.04
CA GLU A 117 -6.14 -13.24 -2.01
C GLU A 117 -6.75 -12.98 -3.39
N THR A 118 -6.18 -13.49 -4.48
CA THR A 118 -6.78 -13.36 -5.82
C THR A 118 -7.81 -14.47 -6.08
N VAL A 119 -8.80 -14.15 -6.91
CA VAL A 119 -9.71 -15.15 -7.47
C VAL A 119 -8.97 -16.23 -8.27
N GLU A 120 -9.49 -17.47 -8.24
CA GLU A 120 -8.84 -18.65 -8.81
C GLU A 120 -8.46 -18.48 -10.28
N THR A 121 -9.34 -17.85 -11.07
CA THR A 121 -9.14 -17.62 -12.51
C THR A 121 -7.92 -16.76 -12.85
N TRP A 122 -7.43 -15.96 -11.90
CA TRP A 122 -6.31 -15.04 -12.10
C TRP A 122 -5.01 -15.50 -11.44
N LYS A 123 -5.04 -16.56 -10.61
CA LYS A 123 -3.87 -17.01 -9.83
C LYS A 123 -2.63 -17.27 -10.68
N SER A 124 -2.78 -17.99 -11.80
CA SER A 124 -1.64 -18.32 -12.68
C SER A 124 -1.05 -17.07 -13.35
N PHE A 125 -1.91 -16.17 -13.80
CA PHE A 125 -1.51 -14.89 -14.40
C PHE A 125 -0.78 -14.00 -13.39
N VAL A 126 -1.39 -13.77 -12.23
CA VAL A 126 -0.82 -12.94 -11.15
C VAL A 126 0.49 -13.52 -10.66
N LEU A 127 0.57 -14.84 -10.44
CA LEU A 127 1.82 -15.49 -10.03
C LEU A 127 2.94 -15.26 -11.06
N SER A 128 2.62 -15.40 -12.36
CA SER A 128 3.59 -15.21 -13.44
C SER A 128 4.10 -13.76 -13.48
N LEU A 129 3.19 -12.79 -13.37
CA LEU A 129 3.50 -11.36 -13.31
C LEU A 129 4.44 -11.02 -12.14
N LEU A 130 4.16 -11.56 -10.96
CA LEU A 130 4.97 -11.29 -9.76
C LEU A 130 6.32 -12.04 -9.73
N CYS A 131 6.49 -13.05 -10.57
CA CYS A 131 7.75 -13.79 -10.69
C CYS A 131 8.79 -13.10 -11.59
N ILE A 132 8.41 -12.00 -12.24
CA ILE A 132 9.37 -11.15 -12.97
C ILE A 132 10.43 -10.66 -11.98
N LYS A 133 11.69 -10.89 -12.32
CA LYS A 133 12.82 -10.57 -11.45
C LYS A 133 12.87 -9.07 -11.18
N ASP A 134 13.08 -8.71 -9.91
CA ASP A 134 13.26 -7.34 -9.44
C ASP A 134 12.09 -6.39 -9.78
N ILE A 135 10.90 -6.93 -10.09
CA ILE A 135 9.72 -6.13 -10.38
C ILE A 135 9.26 -5.38 -9.12
N THR A 136 8.91 -4.11 -9.28
CA THR A 136 8.42 -3.27 -8.18
C THR A 136 6.90 -3.27 -8.09
N VAL A 137 6.37 -2.87 -6.94
CA VAL A 137 4.93 -2.63 -6.72
C VAL A 137 4.34 -1.75 -7.81
N GLY A 138 4.98 -0.62 -8.13
CA GLY A 138 4.49 0.30 -9.16
C GLY A 138 4.49 -0.29 -10.56
N SER A 139 5.49 -1.12 -10.88
CA SER A 139 5.58 -1.78 -12.18
C SER A 139 4.48 -2.83 -12.36
N VAL A 140 4.14 -3.58 -11.31
CA VAL A 140 3.03 -4.52 -11.32
C VAL A 140 1.69 -3.77 -11.39
N ALA A 141 1.52 -2.70 -10.61
CA ALA A 141 0.30 -1.90 -10.61
C ALA A 141 0.01 -1.31 -11.99
N ALA A 142 1.04 -0.80 -12.69
CA ALA A 142 0.93 -0.31 -14.06
C ALA A 142 0.52 -1.44 -15.03
N GLN A 143 1.17 -2.60 -14.97
CA GLN A 143 0.83 -3.73 -15.84
C GLN A 143 -0.59 -4.26 -15.58
N LEU A 144 -1.04 -4.30 -14.33
CA LEU A 144 -2.42 -4.62 -13.99
C LEU A 144 -3.38 -3.59 -14.60
N HIS A 145 -3.08 -2.31 -14.48
CA HIS A 145 -3.90 -1.23 -15.04
C HIS A 145 -4.01 -1.32 -16.57
N ASP A 146 -2.92 -1.62 -17.27
CA ASP A 146 -2.91 -1.75 -18.73
C ASP A 146 -3.88 -2.84 -19.23
N LEU A 147 -4.11 -3.91 -18.44
CA LEU A 147 -5.10 -4.95 -18.77
C LEU A 147 -6.53 -4.41 -18.74
N ILE A 148 -6.83 -3.47 -17.84
CA ILE A 148 -8.14 -2.81 -17.80
C ILE A 148 -8.33 -2.05 -19.11
N GLU A 149 -7.34 -1.27 -19.54
CA GLU A 149 -7.44 -0.49 -20.77
C GLU A 149 -7.55 -1.36 -22.03
N LEU A 150 -6.85 -2.50 -22.06
CA LEU A 150 -6.92 -3.44 -23.18
C LEU A 150 -8.25 -4.20 -23.24
N SER A 151 -8.84 -4.54 -22.09
CA SER A 151 -10.16 -5.20 -22.04
C SER A 151 -11.33 -4.26 -22.34
N LEU A 152 -11.14 -2.94 -22.15
CA LEU A 152 -12.15 -1.91 -22.43
C LEU A 152 -12.10 -1.35 -23.86
N LYS A 153 -11.03 -1.57 -24.63
CA LYS A 153 -11.02 -1.20 -26.06
C LYS A 153 -11.82 -2.25 -26.85
N PRO A 154 -13.02 -1.92 -27.38
CA PRO A 154 -13.68 -2.82 -28.31
C PRO A 154 -12.79 -2.91 -29.56
N THR A 155 -12.55 -4.13 -30.04
CA THR A 155 -11.91 -4.39 -31.32
C THR A 155 -12.73 -3.72 -32.43
N ALA A 156 -12.39 -2.48 -32.76
CA ALA A 156 -12.88 -1.79 -33.94
C ALA A 156 -12.18 -2.35 -35.18
N ALA A 157 -12.41 -3.64 -35.44
CA ALA A 157 -12.11 -4.33 -36.69
C ALA A 157 -12.98 -5.58 -36.64
N THR A 158 -14.10 -5.63 -37.35
CA THR A 158 -14.06 -6.08 -38.75
C THR A 158 -15.27 -5.48 -39.48
N LYS A 159 -15.01 -4.55 -40.41
CA LYS A 159 -15.88 -4.36 -41.57
C LYS A 159 -15.35 -5.30 -42.65
N LEU A 160 -16.14 -6.31 -43.01
CA LEU A 160 -16.19 -6.92 -44.34
C LEU A 160 -17.66 -7.16 -44.66
#